data_AF-A0A2J4Y0Y6-F1
#
_entry.id   AF-A0A2J4Y0Y6-F1
#
_cell.length_a   1.000
_cell.length_b   1.000
_cell.length_c   1.000
_cell.angle_alpha   90.00
_cell.angle_beta   90.00
_cell.angle_gamma   90.00
#
_symmetry.space_group_name_H-M   'P 1'
#
loop_
_entity.id
_entity.type
_entity.pdbx_description
1 polymer ?
#
loop_
_entity_poly.entity_id
_entity_poly.type
_entity_poly.pdbx_seq_one_letter_code
_entity_poly.pdbx_strand_id
1 'polypeptide(L)'
;MSMDLMVQAMKIRVGNPLRKLVLLKLADNASDLGECWPSYQHIADQCEISKRSVMNHIEALCECGLIKKELRTGPKGNSSNVYQLNLRSAGDSPGGSANRSLPGAADSLGSAGDSPGGSAGAAPRISHSFEPVKEPVNEPIKHSGASADASAPARSAKQDYSPDFETAWQSYPKRAGGNSKSAAFKAWKARLKDGVKPDDMLAGVKRYAAYTRATGSVGTQFVKQATTFFGPDRHFE
;
A
#
# COMPACT_ATOMS: atom_id res chain seq x y z
N MET A 1 -2.65 -4.76 -25.35
CA MET A 1 -1.22 -4.41 -25.37
C MET A 1 -1.02 -3.59 -26.62
N SER A 2 -0.70 -2.30 -26.48
CA SER A 2 -0.53 -1.38 -27.59
C SER A 2 0.95 -1.05 -27.76
N MET A 3 1.53 -1.48 -28.88
CA MET A 3 2.95 -1.26 -29.17
C MET A 3 3.26 0.25 -29.31
N ASP A 4 2.34 1.02 -29.89
CA ASP A 4 2.53 2.46 -30.11
C ASP A 4 2.64 3.25 -28.81
N LEU A 5 1.83 2.92 -27.80
CA LEU A 5 1.89 3.58 -26.50
C LEU A 5 3.18 3.26 -25.76
N MET A 6 3.72 2.04 -25.91
CA MET A 6 5.03 1.69 -25.35
C MET A 6 6.14 2.52 -25.99
N VAL A 7 6.13 2.67 -27.31
CA VAL A 7 7.11 3.50 -28.04
C VAL A 7 7.01 4.97 -27.61
N GLN A 8 5.79 5.51 -27.45
CA GLN A 8 5.58 6.87 -26.96
C GLN A 8 6.07 7.03 -25.51
N ALA A 9 5.73 6.09 -24.62
CA ALA A 9 6.18 6.09 -23.23
C ALA A 9 7.70 6.09 -23.10
N MET A 10 8.42 5.38 -23.98
CA MET A 10 9.89 5.36 -23.99
C MET A 10 10.48 6.74 -24.26
N LYS A 11 9.89 7.50 -25.20
CA LYS A 11 10.36 8.84 -25.61
C LYS A 11 10.17 9.90 -24.51
N ILE A 12 9.16 9.75 -23.65
CA ILE A 12 8.84 10.74 -22.60
C ILE A 12 9.88 10.72 -21.47
N ARG A 13 10.33 11.90 -21.02
CA ARG A 13 11.24 12.05 -19.87
C ARG A 13 10.42 12.33 -18.60
N VAL A 14 10.42 11.39 -17.66
CA VAL A 14 9.65 11.49 -16.40
C VAL A 14 10.52 11.76 -15.15
N GLY A 15 11.82 12.01 -15.35
CA GLY A 15 12.78 12.40 -14.30
C GLY A 15 13.19 11.31 -13.30
N ASN A 16 12.57 10.13 -13.31
CA ASN A 16 12.89 9.03 -12.41
C ASN A 16 12.79 7.67 -13.15
N PRO A 17 13.80 6.77 -13.04
CA PRO A 17 13.82 5.51 -13.78
C PRO A 17 12.70 4.55 -13.36
N LEU A 18 12.42 4.43 -12.07
CA LEU A 18 11.33 3.56 -11.57
C LEU A 18 9.96 4.09 -12.00
N ARG A 19 9.77 5.42 -11.98
CA ARG A 19 8.56 6.05 -12.54
C ARG A 19 8.42 5.76 -14.04
N LYS A 20 9.54 5.77 -14.79
CA LYS A 20 9.55 5.40 -16.21
C LYS A 20 9.16 3.94 -16.41
N LEU A 21 9.70 3.01 -15.61
CA LEU A 21 9.31 1.60 -15.66
C LEU A 21 7.81 1.40 -15.38
N VAL A 22 7.26 2.10 -14.38
CA VAL A 22 5.82 2.06 -14.09
C VAL A 22 4.99 2.56 -15.28
N LEU A 23 5.38 3.68 -15.91
CA LEU A 23 4.71 4.18 -17.11
C LEU A 23 4.77 3.18 -18.27
N LEU A 24 5.94 2.58 -18.51
CA LEU A 24 6.12 1.56 -19.54
C LEU A 24 5.27 0.33 -19.27
N LYS A 25 5.19 -0.12 -18.02
CA LYS A 25 4.34 -1.26 -17.66
C LYS A 25 2.87 -0.97 -17.89
N LEU A 26 2.42 0.24 -17.60
CA LEU A 26 1.03 0.64 -17.90
C LEU A 26 0.77 0.66 -19.41
N ALA A 27 1.74 1.13 -20.21
CA ALA A 27 1.64 1.13 -21.68
C ALA A 27 1.61 -0.28 -22.28
N ASP A 28 2.44 -1.19 -21.76
CA ASP A 28 2.44 -2.62 -22.09
C ASP A 28 1.07 -3.27 -21.87
N ASN A 29 0.36 -2.84 -20.82
CA ASN A 29 -0.96 -3.40 -20.49
C ASN A 29 -2.12 -2.64 -21.13
N ALA A 30 -1.85 -1.53 -21.82
CA ALA A 30 -2.87 -0.70 -22.44
C ALA A 30 -3.48 -1.33 -23.69
N SER A 31 -4.76 -1.06 -23.92
CA SER A 31 -5.40 -1.20 -25.23
C SER A 31 -4.91 -0.11 -26.18
N ASP A 32 -5.24 -0.22 -27.47
CA ASP A 32 -4.91 0.83 -28.45
C ASP A 32 -5.63 2.15 -28.20
N LEU A 33 -6.70 2.13 -27.39
CA LEU A 33 -7.39 3.31 -26.89
C LEU A 33 -6.68 3.95 -25.68
N GLY A 34 -5.64 3.32 -25.14
CA GLY A 34 -4.89 3.82 -23.99
C GLY A 34 -5.43 3.41 -22.62
N GLU A 35 -6.36 2.45 -22.56
CA GLU A 35 -6.96 1.98 -21.32
C GLU A 35 -6.26 0.74 -20.77
N CYS A 36 -5.94 0.71 -19.48
CA CYS A 36 -5.50 -0.50 -18.78
C CYS A 36 -6.04 -0.56 -17.34
N TRP A 37 -6.10 -1.75 -16.73
CA TRP A 37 -6.58 -1.93 -15.35
C TRP A 37 -5.74 -2.91 -14.50
N PRO A 38 -4.39 -2.90 -14.56
CA PRO A 38 -3.60 -3.74 -13.67
C PRO A 38 -3.76 -3.31 -12.21
N SER A 39 -3.70 -4.28 -11.29
CA SER A 39 -3.67 -3.98 -9.85
C SER A 39 -2.33 -3.36 -9.47
N TYR A 40 -2.29 -2.56 -8.40
CA TYR A 40 -1.01 -2.03 -7.90
C TYR A 40 -0.01 -3.14 -7.54
N GLN A 41 -0.50 -4.31 -7.10
CA GLN A 41 0.38 -5.44 -6.78
C GLN A 41 1.01 -6.01 -8.05
N HIS A 42 0.23 -6.19 -9.11
CA HIS A 42 0.75 -6.68 -10.39
C HIS A 42 1.84 -5.74 -10.95
N ILE A 43 1.64 -4.42 -10.87
CA ILE A 43 2.65 -3.45 -11.28
C ILE A 43 3.89 -3.54 -10.38
N ALA A 44 3.70 -3.69 -9.07
CA ALA A 44 4.78 -3.80 -8.10
C ALA A 44 5.69 -5.00 -8.38
N ASP A 45 5.08 -6.17 -8.62
CA ASP A 45 5.79 -7.41 -8.90
C ASP A 45 6.61 -7.29 -10.21
N GLN A 46 6.05 -6.63 -11.23
CA GLN A 46 6.67 -6.50 -12.54
C GLN A 46 7.73 -5.40 -12.61
N CYS A 47 7.61 -4.37 -11.78
CA CYS A 47 8.60 -3.30 -11.67
C CYS A 47 9.62 -3.54 -10.54
N GLU A 48 9.51 -4.66 -9.81
CA GLU A 48 10.37 -5.03 -8.68
C GLU A 48 10.47 -3.94 -7.60
N ILE A 49 9.34 -3.29 -7.29
CA ILE A 49 9.25 -2.21 -6.31
C ILE A 49 8.10 -2.43 -5.35
N SER A 50 8.12 -1.75 -4.20
CA SER A 50 7.01 -1.85 -3.26
C SER A 50 5.70 -1.33 -3.85
N LYS A 51 4.58 -1.93 -3.46
CA LYS A 51 3.23 -1.43 -3.79
C LYS A 51 3.04 0.05 -3.42
N ARG A 52 3.68 0.51 -2.33
CA ARG A 52 3.64 1.92 -1.92
C ARG A 52 4.37 2.82 -2.91
N SER A 53 5.53 2.39 -3.40
CA SER A 53 6.28 3.11 -4.44
C SER A 53 5.48 3.21 -5.73
N VAL A 54 4.79 2.14 -6.13
CA VAL A 54 3.88 2.16 -7.30
C VAL A 54 2.80 3.23 -7.14
N MET A 55 2.13 3.29 -5.98
CA MET A 55 1.09 4.29 -5.72
C MET A 55 1.65 5.72 -5.86
N ASN A 56 2.80 6.00 -5.23
CA ASN A 56 3.45 7.31 -5.32
C ASN A 56 3.87 7.67 -6.76
N HIS A 57 4.38 6.69 -7.53
CA HIS A 57 4.78 6.92 -8.92
C HIS A 57 3.59 7.18 -9.82
N ILE A 58 2.46 6.48 -9.61
CA ILE A 58 1.22 6.71 -10.35
C ILE A 58 0.64 8.08 -10.03
N GLU A 59 0.65 8.51 -8.77
CA GLU A 59 0.24 9.86 -8.36
C GLU A 59 1.07 10.92 -9.10
N ALA A 60 2.40 10.78 -9.11
CA ALA A 60 3.27 11.70 -9.85
C ALA A 60 3.03 11.68 -11.37
N LEU A 61 2.72 10.52 -11.96
CA LEU A 61 2.36 10.44 -13.39
C LEU A 61 1.01 11.12 -13.68
N CYS A 62 0.08 11.11 -12.73
CA CYS A 62 -1.17 11.86 -12.82
C CYS A 62 -0.93 13.37 -12.71
N GLU A 63 -0.07 13.80 -11.79
CA GLU A 63 0.36 15.20 -11.65
C GLU A 63 1.03 15.72 -12.93
N CYS A 64 1.82 14.88 -13.60
CA CYS A 64 2.41 15.21 -14.91
C CYS A 64 1.40 15.17 -16.07
N GLY A 65 0.13 14.80 -15.85
CA GLY A 65 -0.91 14.70 -16.88
C GLY A 65 -0.74 13.55 -17.87
N LEU A 66 0.22 12.65 -17.64
CA LEU A 66 0.52 11.52 -18.54
C LEU A 66 -0.51 10.39 -18.41
N ILE A 67 -1.13 10.29 -17.23
CA ILE A 67 -2.09 9.24 -16.89
C ILE A 67 -3.27 9.88 -16.15
N LYS A 68 -4.48 9.39 -16.39
CA LYS A 68 -5.64 9.61 -15.51
C LYS A 68 -6.01 8.30 -14.84
N LYS A 69 -6.30 8.33 -13.54
CA LYS A 69 -6.76 7.18 -12.76
C LYS A 69 -8.22 7.36 -12.39
N GLU A 70 -9.04 6.38 -12.73
CA GLU A 70 -10.46 6.33 -12.37
C GLU A 70 -10.77 5.05 -11.61
N LEU A 71 -11.71 5.13 -10.67
CA LEU A 71 -12.20 3.96 -9.96
C LEU A 71 -13.32 3.32 -10.78
N ARG A 72 -13.10 2.10 -11.28
CA ARG A 72 -14.14 1.32 -11.92
C ARG A 72 -14.77 0.37 -10.91
N THR A 73 -16.08 0.45 -10.76
CA THR A 73 -16.86 -0.59 -10.11
C THR A 73 -17.04 -1.75 -11.08
N GLY A 74 -16.40 -2.87 -10.79
CA GLY A 74 -16.59 -4.09 -11.56
C GLY A 74 -18.00 -4.66 -11.34
N PRO A 75 -18.48 -5.51 -12.26
CA PRO A 75 -19.82 -6.12 -12.19
C PRO A 75 -20.08 -6.99 -10.94
N LYS A 76 -19.05 -7.20 -10.12
CA LYS A 76 -19.03 -8.09 -8.96
C LYS A 76 -18.71 -7.39 -7.63
N GLY A 77 -18.92 -6.07 -7.54
CA GLY A 77 -18.60 -5.28 -6.34
C GLY A 77 -17.10 -5.06 -6.08
N ASN A 78 -16.23 -5.61 -6.93
CA ASN A 78 -14.79 -5.34 -6.88
C ASN A 78 -14.51 -4.00 -7.55
N SER A 79 -13.88 -3.06 -6.84
CA SER A 79 -13.42 -1.81 -7.42
C SER A 79 -11.97 -1.96 -7.91
N SER A 80 -11.74 -1.82 -9.22
CA SER A 80 -10.39 -1.81 -9.80
C SER A 80 -10.10 -0.42 -10.35
N ASN A 81 -8.85 0.01 -10.29
CA ASN A 81 -8.46 1.24 -10.98
C ASN A 81 -8.41 0.98 -12.48
N VAL A 82 -8.91 1.92 -13.27
CA VAL A 82 -8.66 2.02 -14.71
C VAL A 82 -7.73 3.21 -14.91
N TYR A 83 -6.70 3.02 -15.71
CA TYR A 83 -5.75 4.05 -16.10
C TYR A 83 -5.94 4.36 -17.57
N GLN A 84 -6.09 5.65 -17.86
CA GLN A 84 -6.12 6.19 -19.21
C GLN A 84 -4.78 6.87 -19.50
N LEU A 85 -4.06 6.37 -20.50
CA LEU A 85 -2.77 6.90 -20.93
C LEU A 85 -2.97 8.00 -21.98
N ASN A 86 -2.42 9.19 -21.71
CA ASN A 86 -2.51 10.36 -22.59
C ASN A 86 -1.14 10.72 -23.15
N LEU A 87 -0.52 9.80 -23.91
CA LEU A 87 0.86 9.95 -24.38
C LEU A 87 0.98 10.67 -25.74
N ARG A 88 -0.14 10.78 -26.48
CA ARG A 88 -0.18 11.29 -27.85
C ARG A 88 0.31 12.74 -28.01
N SER A 89 0.21 13.57 -26.97
CA SER A 89 0.62 14.98 -27.04
C SER A 89 2.05 15.23 -26.53
N ALA A 90 2.66 14.28 -25.85
CA ALA A 90 3.95 14.49 -25.16
C ALA A 90 5.17 14.21 -26.04
N GLY A 91 4.97 13.66 -27.24
CA GLY A 91 6.03 13.35 -28.20
C GLY A 91 6.37 14.47 -29.19
N ASP A 92 5.47 15.44 -29.38
CA ASP A 92 5.56 16.47 -30.44
C ASP A 92 6.04 17.84 -29.95
N SER A 93 6.63 17.92 -28.75
CA SER A 93 7.30 19.14 -28.30
C SER A 93 8.82 19.03 -28.47
N PRO A 94 9.39 19.48 -29.60
CA PRO A 94 10.83 19.67 -29.72
C PRO A 94 11.22 20.96 -28.97
N GLY A 95 11.74 20.81 -27.75
CA GLY A 95 12.43 21.89 -27.03
C GLY A 95 11.52 22.83 -26.24
N GLY A 96 11.59 22.74 -24.91
CA GLY A 96 10.87 23.66 -24.03
C GLY A 96 11.16 23.37 -22.57
N SER A 97 12.33 23.82 -22.11
CA SER A 97 12.72 23.84 -20.72
C SER A 97 11.68 24.57 -19.86
N ALA A 98 11.15 23.90 -18.84
CA ALA A 98 10.55 24.56 -17.69
C ALA A 98 10.97 23.79 -16.42
N ASN A 99 12.15 24.16 -15.92
CA ASN A 99 12.52 23.98 -14.53
C ASN A 99 11.39 24.49 -13.63
N ARG A 100 10.70 23.57 -12.93
CA ARG A 100 10.22 23.85 -11.58
C ARG A 100 10.79 22.79 -10.65
N SER A 101 11.80 23.25 -9.93
CA SER A 101 12.47 22.72 -8.76
C SER A 101 11.70 21.60 -8.03
N LEU A 102 12.25 20.38 -8.08
CA LEU A 102 11.97 19.30 -7.15
C LEU A 102 13.20 19.14 -6.23
N PRO A 103 13.03 19.01 -4.90
CA PRO A 103 14.14 18.94 -3.95
C PRO A 103 15.00 17.71 -4.21
N GLY A 104 16.32 17.95 -4.22
CA GLY A 104 17.36 16.99 -4.55
C GLY A 104 17.52 15.84 -3.55
N ALA A 105 18.10 14.78 -4.09
CA ALA A 105 18.49 13.56 -3.42
C ALA A 105 19.77 13.73 -2.58
N ALA A 106 19.85 12.96 -1.50
CA ALA A 106 21.05 12.56 -0.75
C ALA A 106 20.66 11.19 -0.13
N ASP A 107 21.36 10.07 -0.24
CA ASP A 107 22.73 9.78 -0.64
C ASP A 107 22.78 8.33 -1.17
N SER A 108 23.48 8.11 -2.29
CA SER A 108 24.06 6.82 -2.66
C SER A 108 25.31 7.09 -3.49
N LEU A 109 26.46 7.24 -2.82
CA LEU A 109 27.77 7.17 -3.44
C LEU A 109 28.35 5.78 -3.18
N GLY A 110 28.52 5.01 -4.26
CA GLY A 110 29.57 4.01 -4.33
C GLY A 110 30.83 4.67 -4.86
N SER A 111 31.99 4.22 -4.39
CA SER A 111 33.20 4.25 -5.21
C SER A 111 34.16 3.14 -4.82
N ALA A 112 34.92 2.75 -5.83
CA ALA A 112 35.75 1.58 -5.99
C ALA A 112 36.94 1.48 -5.01
N GLY A 113 37.29 0.21 -4.74
CA GLY A 113 38.59 -0.34 -5.12
C GLY A 113 39.76 -0.05 -4.19
N ASP A 114 40.15 -1.06 -3.42
CA ASP A 114 41.53 -1.55 -3.46
C ASP A 114 41.61 -2.99 -2.89
N SER A 115 42.29 -3.87 -3.61
CA SER A 115 42.78 -5.16 -3.12
C SER A 115 44.30 -5.08 -3.14
N PRO A 116 45.01 -5.60 -2.13
CA PRO A 116 45.49 -6.98 -2.29
C PRO A 116 45.74 -7.78 -1.00
N GLY A 117 45.62 -9.11 -1.10
CA GLY A 117 46.54 -10.04 -0.42
C GLY A 117 45.91 -11.08 0.52
N GLY A 118 46.18 -12.36 0.25
CA GLY A 118 46.55 -13.30 1.31
C GLY A 118 45.77 -14.61 1.48
N SER A 119 46.17 -15.62 0.71
CA SER A 119 46.43 -17.02 1.13
C SER A 119 45.30 -17.98 1.60
N ALA A 120 45.13 -19.02 0.79
CA ALA A 120 45.02 -20.46 1.10
C ALA A 120 44.35 -20.95 2.40
N GLY A 121 43.34 -21.82 2.25
CA GLY A 121 42.93 -22.75 3.29
C GLY A 121 41.61 -23.49 3.04
N ALA A 122 41.70 -24.70 2.50
CA ALA A 122 40.85 -25.88 2.75
C ALA A 122 39.30 -25.79 2.63
N ALA A 123 38.77 -26.58 1.69
CA ALA A 123 37.38 -27.05 1.71
C ALA A 123 37.08 -27.89 2.97
N PRO A 124 35.79 -28.02 3.33
CA PRO A 124 35.27 -29.38 3.33
C PRO A 124 33.92 -29.50 2.63
N ARG A 125 33.85 -30.59 1.87
CA ARG A 125 32.63 -31.24 1.43
C ARG A 125 31.93 -31.83 2.63
N ILE A 126 30.62 -31.64 2.75
CA ILE A 126 29.72 -32.70 3.22
C ILE A 126 28.46 -32.71 2.37
N SER A 127 28.22 -33.92 1.84
CA SER A 127 27.02 -34.40 1.17
C SER A 127 26.02 -34.89 2.23
N HIS A 128 24.88 -35.45 1.77
CA HIS A 128 23.70 -36.00 2.48
C HIS A 128 22.56 -34.97 2.69
N SER A 129 21.47 -34.90 1.89
CA SER A 129 20.58 -35.86 1.21
C SER A 129 19.36 -36.31 2.03
N PHE A 130 18.18 -36.14 1.39
CA PHE A 130 16.83 -36.68 1.68
C PHE A 130 16.04 -35.97 2.81
N GLU A 131 14.78 -35.55 2.67
CA GLU A 131 13.62 -36.11 1.93
C GLU A 131 12.56 -35.06 1.52
N PRO A 132 11.65 -35.42 0.58
CA PRO A 132 10.65 -34.53 -0.01
C PRO A 132 9.32 -34.56 0.78
N VAL A 133 8.68 -33.40 0.97
CA VAL A 133 7.35 -33.33 1.59
C VAL A 133 6.31 -32.85 0.58
N LYS A 134 5.29 -33.70 0.45
CA LYS A 134 4.14 -33.73 -0.44
C LYS A 134 3.30 -32.45 -0.42
N GLU A 135 2.90 -32.02 -1.63
CA GLU A 135 1.70 -31.20 -1.86
C GLU A 135 0.44 -31.94 -1.38
N PRO A 136 -0.62 -31.17 -1.06
CA PRO A 136 -1.86 -31.48 -1.76
C PRO A 136 -2.52 -30.24 -2.38
N VAL A 137 -2.86 -30.43 -3.65
CA VAL A 137 -4.01 -29.92 -4.42
C VAL A 137 -5.08 -29.18 -3.60
N ASN A 138 -5.44 -27.97 -4.04
CA ASN A 138 -6.84 -27.55 -4.07
C ASN A 138 -7.08 -26.48 -5.16
N GLU A 139 -7.75 -26.87 -6.24
CA GLU A 139 -8.46 -25.94 -7.13
C GLU A 139 -9.89 -25.62 -6.55
N PRO A 140 -10.80 -24.92 -7.26
CA PRO A 140 -10.93 -23.47 -7.23
C PRO A 140 -12.36 -23.03 -6.85
N ILE A 141 -12.54 -22.07 -5.93
CA ILE A 141 -13.89 -21.51 -5.67
C ILE A 141 -13.89 -19.98 -5.80
N LYS A 142 -14.43 -19.59 -6.96
CA LYS A 142 -15.10 -18.33 -7.34
C LYS A 142 -15.75 -17.62 -6.16
N HIS A 143 -15.59 -16.30 -6.05
CA HIS A 143 -16.64 -15.28 -5.78
C HIS A 143 -15.96 -13.90 -5.99
N SER A 144 -16.29 -13.01 -6.92
CA SER A 144 -17.58 -12.61 -7.48
C SER A 144 -18.57 -12.17 -6.43
N GLY A 145 -18.34 -10.98 -5.89
CA GLY A 145 -19.32 -10.25 -5.13
C GLY A 145 -20.49 -9.77 -6.00
N ALA A 146 -21.39 -9.08 -5.31
CA ALA A 146 -22.52 -8.37 -5.85
C ALA A 146 -22.27 -6.85 -5.74
N SER A 147 -22.88 -6.10 -6.63
CA SER A 147 -23.24 -4.67 -6.48
C SER A 147 -24.53 -4.50 -7.27
N ALA A 148 -25.50 -3.64 -6.97
CA ALA A 148 -25.67 -2.53 -6.03
C ALA A 148 -27.17 -2.54 -5.61
N ASP A 149 -27.79 -1.66 -4.84
CA ASP A 149 -27.60 -0.25 -4.50
C ASP A 149 -28.56 0.07 -3.32
N ALA A 150 -28.47 1.29 -2.80
CA ALA A 150 -29.41 2.04 -1.97
C ALA A 150 -29.21 2.02 -0.44
N SER A 151 -28.56 3.11 -0.01
CA SER A 151 -28.57 3.74 1.31
C SER A 151 -27.83 3.01 2.44
N ALA A 152 -26.74 3.64 2.91
CA ALA A 152 -25.83 3.18 3.97
C ALA A 152 -24.98 1.94 3.58
N PRO A 153 -23.65 1.93 3.79
CA PRO A 153 -22.93 0.68 3.63
C PRO A 153 -22.84 -0.02 4.98
N ALA A 154 -23.90 -0.75 5.31
CA ALA A 154 -23.70 -2.05 5.94
C ALA A 154 -22.89 -2.93 4.97
N ARG A 155 -21.98 -3.74 5.53
CA ARG A 155 -21.23 -4.85 4.90
C ARG A 155 -19.86 -4.52 4.28
N SER A 156 -18.85 -4.40 5.14
CA SER A 156 -17.65 -5.22 4.97
C SER A 156 -17.92 -6.53 5.72
N ALA A 157 -17.83 -7.68 5.05
CA ALA A 157 -18.04 -9.04 5.58
C ALA A 157 -17.81 -9.11 7.09
N LYS A 158 -18.86 -9.45 7.88
CA LYS A 158 -18.87 -9.43 9.35
C LYS A 158 -17.48 -9.74 9.89
N GLN A 159 -16.70 -8.70 10.16
CA GLN A 159 -15.52 -8.85 10.99
C GLN A 159 -16.16 -8.95 12.35
N ASP A 160 -16.38 -10.18 12.80
CA ASP A 160 -16.85 -10.46 14.14
C ASP A 160 -15.76 -9.95 15.09
N TYR A 161 -15.92 -8.69 15.48
CA TYR A 161 -15.09 -8.06 16.48
C TYR A 161 -15.38 -8.76 17.80
N SER A 162 -14.33 -9.00 18.60
CA SER A 162 -14.55 -9.51 19.96
C SER A 162 -15.44 -8.55 20.75
N PRO A 163 -16.40 -9.05 21.56
CA PRO A 163 -17.22 -8.23 22.46
C PRO A 163 -16.39 -7.24 23.31
N ASP A 164 -15.20 -7.65 23.74
CA ASP A 164 -14.31 -6.80 24.54
C ASP A 164 -13.78 -5.61 23.73
N PHE A 165 -13.42 -5.86 22.47
CA PHE A 165 -12.97 -4.81 21.56
C PHE A 165 -14.12 -3.86 21.21
N GLU A 166 -15.34 -4.37 21.05
CA GLU A 166 -16.52 -3.52 20.80
C GLU A 166 -16.78 -2.58 21.98
N THR A 167 -16.71 -3.10 23.20
CA THR A 167 -16.85 -2.34 24.45
C THR A 167 -15.76 -1.26 24.55
N ALA A 168 -14.51 -1.62 24.25
CA ALA A 168 -13.40 -0.68 24.20
C ALA A 168 -13.59 0.38 23.11
N TRP A 169 -14.05 -0.01 21.92
CA TRP A 169 -14.29 0.89 20.79
C TRP A 169 -15.39 1.91 21.09
N GLN A 170 -16.50 1.48 21.71
CA GLN A 170 -17.59 2.38 22.13
C GLN A 170 -17.15 3.36 23.21
N SER A 171 -16.24 2.93 24.09
CA SER A 171 -15.69 3.77 25.16
C SER A 171 -14.61 4.75 24.66
N TYR A 172 -14.09 4.55 23.46
CA TYR A 172 -12.99 5.34 22.91
C TYR A 172 -13.46 6.76 22.52
N PRO A 173 -12.73 7.82 22.89
CA PRO A 173 -13.13 9.19 22.58
C PRO A 173 -13.21 9.44 21.06
N LYS A 174 -14.23 10.19 20.63
CA LYS A 174 -14.38 10.60 19.23
C LYS A 174 -13.23 11.50 18.81
N ARG A 175 -12.71 11.29 17.60
CA ARG A 175 -11.58 12.02 17.00
C ARG A 175 -12.02 12.68 15.70
N ALA A 176 -11.52 13.88 15.41
CA ALA A 176 -11.59 14.45 14.06
C ALA A 176 -10.49 13.88 13.15
N GLY A 177 -10.86 13.50 11.93
CA GLY A 177 -9.96 12.86 10.96
C GLY A 177 -9.96 11.33 11.07
N GLY A 178 -9.05 10.67 10.34
CA GLY A 178 -9.07 9.22 10.19
C GLY A 178 -8.85 8.44 11.49
N ASN A 179 -9.73 7.47 11.77
CA ASN A 179 -9.58 6.48 12.83
C ASN A 179 -10.19 5.14 12.38
N SER A 180 -9.37 4.24 11.84
CA SER A 180 -9.84 2.98 11.25
C SER A 180 -10.09 1.90 12.31
N LYS A 181 -11.37 1.46 12.46
CA LYS A 181 -11.77 0.39 13.40
C LYS A 181 -11.05 -0.93 13.10
N SER A 182 -10.91 -1.30 11.82
CA SER A 182 -10.24 -2.54 11.41
C SER A 182 -8.73 -2.52 11.68
N ALA A 183 -8.07 -1.38 11.47
CA ALA A 183 -6.65 -1.21 11.80
C ALA A 183 -6.42 -1.24 13.31
N ALA A 184 -7.30 -0.60 14.09
CA ALA A 184 -7.28 -0.67 15.55
C ALA A 184 -7.50 -2.11 16.06
N PHE A 185 -8.41 -2.87 15.45
CA PHE A 185 -8.62 -4.27 15.80
C PHE A 185 -7.41 -5.16 15.50
N LYS A 186 -6.69 -4.89 14.40
CA LYS A 186 -5.43 -5.58 14.10
C LYS A 186 -4.39 -5.33 15.21
N ALA A 187 -4.27 -4.09 15.69
CA ALA A 187 -3.38 -3.73 16.79
C ALA A 187 -3.81 -4.39 18.11
N TRP A 188 -5.11 -4.33 18.45
CA TRP A 188 -5.70 -5.03 19.60
C TRP A 188 -5.38 -6.52 19.61
N LYS A 189 -5.58 -7.23 18.48
CA LYS A 189 -5.26 -8.66 18.38
C LYS A 189 -3.77 -8.96 18.59
N ALA A 190 -2.89 -8.04 18.17
CA ALA A 190 -1.46 -8.20 18.44
C ALA A 190 -1.17 -8.11 19.94
N ARG A 191 -1.88 -7.25 20.69
CA ARG A 191 -1.72 -7.17 22.16
C ARG A 191 -2.23 -8.43 22.87
N LEU A 192 -3.34 -9.00 22.41
CA LEU A 192 -3.82 -10.30 22.91
C LEU A 192 -2.80 -11.42 22.68
N LYS A 193 -2.13 -11.42 21.51
CA LYS A 193 -1.06 -12.38 21.21
C LYS A 193 0.17 -12.19 22.11
N ASP A 194 0.46 -10.95 22.50
CA ASP A 194 1.53 -10.61 23.45
C ASP A 194 1.15 -10.90 24.91
N GLY A 195 -0.03 -11.48 25.17
CA GLY A 195 -0.50 -11.86 26.51
C GLY A 195 -1.17 -10.73 27.31
N VAL A 196 -1.43 -9.57 26.70
CA VAL A 196 -2.16 -8.48 27.34
C VAL A 196 -3.63 -8.87 27.47
N LYS A 197 -4.24 -8.66 28.64
CA LYS A 197 -5.66 -8.98 28.85
C LYS A 197 -6.56 -7.92 28.22
N PRO A 198 -7.71 -8.32 27.66
CA PRO A 198 -8.74 -7.39 27.17
C PRO A 198 -9.14 -6.32 28.20
N ASP A 199 -9.27 -6.71 29.47
CA ASP A 199 -9.67 -5.83 30.57
C ASP A 199 -8.68 -4.70 30.83
N ASP A 200 -7.38 -4.99 30.73
CA ASP A 200 -6.32 -3.99 30.94
C ASP A 200 -6.35 -2.93 29.84
N MET A 201 -6.54 -3.36 28.59
CA MET A 201 -6.70 -2.45 27.45
C MET A 201 -7.98 -1.60 27.58
N LEU A 202 -9.10 -2.21 28.01
CA LEU A 202 -10.35 -1.49 28.26
C LEU A 202 -10.21 -0.47 29.40
N ALA A 203 -9.52 -0.82 30.48
CA ALA A 203 -9.21 0.11 31.57
C ALA A 203 -8.39 1.30 31.08
N GLY A 204 -7.39 1.04 30.22
CA GLY A 204 -6.63 2.08 29.53
C GLY A 204 -7.50 3.03 28.71
N VAL A 205 -8.42 2.47 27.91
CA VAL A 205 -9.37 3.30 27.13
C VAL A 205 -10.21 4.18 28.05
N LYS A 206 -10.72 3.65 29.16
CA LYS A 206 -11.52 4.42 30.13
C LYS A 206 -10.73 5.57 30.75
N ARG A 207 -9.48 5.33 31.16
CA ARG A 207 -8.57 6.40 31.65
C ARG A 207 -8.36 7.48 30.60
N TYR A 208 -8.08 7.07 29.36
CA TYR A 208 -7.85 7.99 28.26
C TYR A 208 -9.10 8.79 27.87
N ALA A 209 -10.28 8.15 27.89
CA ALA A 209 -11.55 8.82 27.68
C ALA A 209 -11.87 9.84 28.77
N ALA A 210 -11.50 9.58 30.03
CA ALA A 210 -11.60 10.57 31.11
C ALA A 210 -10.65 11.75 30.90
N TYR A 211 -9.38 11.48 30.55
CA TYR A 211 -8.39 12.51 30.26
C TYR A 211 -8.81 13.43 29.11
N THR A 212 -9.28 12.87 28.00
CA THR A 212 -9.72 13.67 26.84
C THR A 212 -10.95 14.53 27.15
N ARG A 213 -11.87 14.05 28.00
CA ARG A 213 -13.00 14.85 28.50
C ARG A 213 -12.52 15.98 29.41
N ALA A 214 -11.64 15.70 30.37
CA ALA A 214 -11.11 16.69 31.30
C ALA A 214 -10.30 17.80 30.60
N THR A 215 -9.57 17.44 29.54
CA THR A 215 -8.76 18.39 28.75
C THR A 215 -9.55 19.07 27.63
N GLY A 216 -10.84 18.76 27.45
CA GLY A 216 -11.65 19.33 26.37
C GLY A 216 -11.20 18.94 24.96
N SER A 217 -10.37 17.90 24.82
CA SER A 217 -9.80 17.49 23.53
C SER A 217 -10.70 16.55 22.71
N VAL A 218 -11.86 16.14 23.26
CA VAL A 218 -12.81 15.26 22.55
C VAL A 218 -13.27 15.89 21.24
N GLY A 219 -13.31 15.10 20.18
CA GLY A 219 -13.73 15.55 18.85
C GLY A 219 -12.67 16.33 18.08
N THR A 220 -11.50 16.57 18.68
CA THR A 220 -10.38 17.24 18.00
C THR A 220 -9.46 16.23 17.30
N GLN A 221 -8.53 16.73 16.49
CA GLN A 221 -7.47 15.93 15.86
C GLN A 221 -6.42 15.40 16.86
N PHE A 222 -6.37 15.99 18.07
CA PHE A 222 -5.42 15.66 19.13
C PHE A 222 -5.81 14.38 19.88
N VAL A 223 -7.04 13.90 19.74
CA VAL A 223 -7.39 12.57 20.20
C VAL A 223 -6.52 11.56 19.45
N LYS A 224 -5.72 10.79 20.16
CA LYS A 224 -4.87 9.71 19.64
C LYS A 224 -5.70 8.74 18.79
N GLN A 225 -5.14 8.29 17.67
CA GLN A 225 -5.76 7.24 16.85
C GLN A 225 -5.76 5.91 17.60
N ALA A 226 -6.84 5.15 17.49
CA ALA A 226 -6.96 3.88 18.21
C ALA A 226 -5.92 2.84 17.76
N THR A 227 -5.47 2.90 16.49
CA THR A 227 -4.36 2.05 16.00
C THR A 227 -3.05 2.33 16.71
N THR A 228 -2.74 3.61 16.98
CA THR A 228 -1.55 4.00 17.76
C THR A 228 -1.75 3.66 19.23
N PHE A 229 -2.95 3.89 19.77
CA PHE A 229 -3.26 3.61 21.17
C PHE A 229 -3.06 2.14 21.54
N PHE A 230 -3.57 1.21 20.73
CA PHE A 230 -3.34 -0.23 20.88
C PHE A 230 -2.06 -0.73 20.21
N GLY A 231 -1.18 0.18 19.78
CA GLY A 231 0.02 -0.13 19.01
C GLY A 231 1.14 -0.77 19.85
N PRO A 232 2.33 -0.96 19.24
CA PRO A 232 3.52 -1.50 19.89
C PRO A 232 3.88 -0.80 21.20
N ASP A 233 3.66 0.52 21.27
CA ASP A 233 4.00 1.40 22.41
C ASP A 233 3.01 1.32 23.58
N ARG A 234 1.94 0.52 23.46
CA ARG A 234 1.00 0.19 24.54
C ARG A 234 0.49 1.38 25.36
N HIS A 235 0.01 2.44 24.70
CA HIS A 235 -0.52 3.63 25.38
C HIS A 235 -1.76 3.40 26.29
N PHE A 236 -2.26 2.17 26.37
CA PHE A 236 -3.33 1.75 27.27
C PHE A 236 -2.83 1.28 28.65
N GLU A 237 -1.52 1.01 28.79
CA GLU A 237 -0.87 0.76 30.08
C GLU A 237 -0.69 2.10 30.82
#